data_AF-M4Z5Q2-F1
#
_entry.id   AF-M4Z5Q2-F1
#
_cell.length_a   1.000
_cell.length_b   1.000
_cell.length_c   1.000
_cell.angle_alpha   90.00
_cell.angle_beta   90.00
_cell.angle_gamma   90.00
#
_symmetry.space_group_name_H-M   'P 1'
#
loop_
_entity.id
_entity.type
_entity.pdbx_description
1 polymer ?
#
loop_
_entity_poly.entity_id
_entity_poly.type
_entity_poly.pdbx_seq_one_letter_code
_entity_poly.pdbx_strand_id
1 'polypeptide(L)'
;MSRSVAAPPISPHRSLMVAVKTRAFTILCEFEHAQTELIGKAVALSDGKAGTVEQVYLDELHGLRITISGHDGRWPVSTIKFTQS
;
A
#
# COMPACT_ATOMS: atom_id res chain seq x y z
N MET A 1 -10.15 10.98 -52.24
CA MET A 1 -11.17 10.80 -51.17
C MET A 1 -10.57 9.89 -50.11
N SER A 2 -9.99 10.45 -49.06
CA SER A 2 -9.31 9.69 -48.00
C SER A 2 -10.34 9.20 -46.99
N ARG A 3 -10.52 7.88 -46.87
CA ARG A 3 -11.39 7.29 -45.85
C ARG A 3 -10.67 7.35 -44.51
N SER A 4 -11.21 8.17 -43.60
CA SER A 4 -10.82 8.13 -42.18
C SER A 4 -11.31 6.82 -41.58
N VAL A 5 -10.40 5.93 -41.21
CA VAL A 5 -10.73 4.69 -40.49
C VAL A 5 -10.89 5.05 -39.01
N ALA A 6 -12.12 5.00 -38.52
CA ALA A 6 -12.39 5.13 -37.10
C ALA A 6 -11.79 3.94 -36.34
N ALA A 7 -11.08 4.23 -35.24
CA ALA A 7 -10.52 3.20 -34.37
C ALA A 7 -11.64 2.29 -33.81
N PRO A 8 -11.39 0.97 -33.69
CA PRO A 8 -12.41 0.03 -33.25
C PRO A 8 -12.84 0.33 -31.79
N PRO A 9 -14.13 0.12 -31.45
CA PRO A 9 -14.63 0.36 -30.10
C PRO A 9 -13.89 -0.53 -29.09
N ILE A 10 -13.44 0.08 -27.99
CA ILE A 10 -12.74 -0.62 -26.91
C ILE A 10 -13.71 -1.62 -26.30
N SER A 11 -13.39 -2.92 -26.38
CA SER A 11 -14.28 -3.93 -25.79
C SER A 11 -14.38 -3.73 -24.28
N PRO A 12 -15.57 -3.89 -23.67
CA PRO A 12 -15.77 -3.65 -22.23
C PRO A 12 -14.84 -4.51 -21.35
N HIS A 13 -14.48 -5.71 -21.82
CA HIS A 13 -13.48 -6.57 -21.16
C HIS A 13 -12.08 -5.94 -21.11
N ARG A 14 -11.65 -5.26 -22.19
CA ARG A 14 -10.35 -4.57 -22.24
C ARG A 14 -10.32 -3.36 -21.32
N SER A 15 -11.42 -2.59 -21.25
CA SER A 15 -11.56 -1.47 -20.32
C SER A 15 -11.47 -1.92 -18.86
N LEU A 16 -12.17 -3.01 -18.51
CA LEU A 16 -12.10 -3.60 -17.17
C LEU A 16 -10.69 -4.08 -16.82
N MET A 17 -10.02 -4.78 -17.74
CA MET A 17 -8.65 -5.25 -17.54
C MET A 17 -7.66 -4.10 -17.29
N VAL A 18 -7.80 -2.98 -18.00
CA VAL A 18 -6.98 -1.79 -17.76
C VAL A 18 -7.26 -1.24 -16.36
N ALA A 19 -8.53 -1.08 -15.99
CA ALA A 19 -8.90 -0.56 -14.66
C ALA A 19 -8.37 -1.46 -13.51
N VAL A 20 -8.48 -2.78 -13.65
CA VAL A 20 -7.96 -3.74 -12.66
C VAL A 20 -6.44 -3.64 -12.55
N LYS A 21 -5.73 -3.59 -13.68
CA LYS A 21 -4.26 -3.43 -13.69
C LYS A 21 -3.83 -2.12 -13.06
N THR A 22 -4.50 -1.02 -13.38
CA THR A 22 -4.20 0.29 -12.78
C THR A 22 -4.38 0.24 -11.27
N ARG A 23 -5.48 -0.35 -10.77
CA ARG A 23 -5.71 -0.49 -9.32
C ARG A 23 -4.65 -1.35 -8.64
N ALA A 24 -4.31 -2.50 -9.22
CA ALA A 24 -3.28 -3.39 -8.67
C ALA A 24 -1.92 -2.69 -8.61
N PHE A 25 -1.57 -1.96 -9.68
CA PHE A 25 -0.33 -1.18 -9.73
C PHE A 25 -0.31 -0.08 -8.67
N THR A 26 -1.40 0.68 -8.50
CA THR A 26 -1.50 1.69 -7.44
C THR A 26 -1.28 1.09 -6.05
N ILE A 27 -1.89 -0.06 -5.75
CA ILE A 27 -1.69 -0.73 -4.43
C ILE A 27 -0.22 -1.10 -4.22
N LEU A 28 0.47 -1.60 -5.24
CA LEU A 28 1.89 -1.93 -5.16
C LEU A 28 2.76 -0.69 -4.91
N CYS A 29 2.50 0.41 -5.61
CA CYS A 29 3.23 1.67 -5.40
C CYS A 29 3.01 2.23 -4.00
N GLU A 30 1.77 2.26 -3.51
CA GLU A 30 1.47 2.73 -2.14
C GLU A 30 2.13 1.82 -1.08
N PHE A 31 2.22 0.51 -1.34
CA PHE A 31 2.92 -0.41 -0.45
C PHE A 31 4.44 -0.19 -0.44
N GLU A 32 5.06 0.09 -1.60
CA GLU A 32 6.48 0.46 -1.70
C GLU A 32 6.78 1.80 -1.01
N HIS A 33 5.88 2.79 -1.15
CA HIS A 33 5.98 4.05 -0.42
C HIS A 33 5.90 3.82 1.10
N ALA A 34 4.93 3.03 1.57
CA ALA A 34 4.80 2.73 2.99
C ALA A 34 6.04 2.02 3.56
N GLN A 35 6.65 1.09 2.81
CA GLN A 35 7.92 0.46 3.20
C GLN A 35 9.03 1.51 3.36
N THR A 36 9.17 2.40 2.38
CA THR A 36 10.20 3.44 2.37
C THR A 36 10.02 4.43 3.53
N GLU A 37 8.79 4.82 3.83
CA GLU A 37 8.50 5.80 4.88
C GLU A 37 8.58 5.22 6.29
N LEU A 38 8.17 3.97 6.49
CA LEU A 38 8.00 3.38 7.82
C LEU A 38 9.22 2.61 8.30
N ILE A 39 9.89 1.83 7.43
CA ILE A 39 11.03 1.01 7.87
C ILE A 39 12.13 1.90 8.43
N GLY A 40 12.64 1.56 9.61
CA GLY A 40 13.65 2.35 10.31
C GLY A 40 13.07 3.54 11.12
N LYS A 41 11.77 3.82 11.06
CA LYS A 41 11.13 4.82 11.93
C LYS A 41 10.88 4.25 13.31
N ALA A 42 11.08 5.09 14.32
CA ALA A 42 10.63 4.81 15.68
C ALA A 42 9.11 4.94 15.76
N VAL A 43 8.48 3.98 16.43
CA VAL A 43 7.03 3.94 16.67
C VAL A 43 6.74 3.56 18.12
N ALA A 44 5.58 4.00 18.60
CA ALA A 44 5.03 3.59 19.89
C ALA A 44 3.62 3.03 19.67
N LEU A 45 3.35 1.86 20.23
CA LEU A 45 2.04 1.22 20.25
C LEU A 45 1.21 1.72 21.43
N SER A 46 -0.11 1.53 21.35
CA SER A 46 -1.05 1.91 22.39
C SER A 46 -0.91 1.13 23.70
N ASP A 47 -0.26 -0.03 23.67
CA ASP A 47 0.07 -0.83 24.86
C ASP A 47 1.38 -0.37 25.55
N GLY A 48 2.00 0.71 25.05
CA GLY A 48 3.21 1.29 25.60
C GLY A 48 4.51 0.68 25.06
N LYS A 49 4.46 -0.32 24.17
CA LYS A 49 5.66 -0.83 23.49
C LYS A 49 6.17 0.21 22.50
N ALA A 50 7.49 0.39 22.48
CA ALA A 50 8.15 1.25 21.52
C ALA A 50 9.34 0.52 20.90
N GLY A 51 9.67 0.91 19.67
CA GLY A 51 10.81 0.37 18.95
C GLY A 51 10.84 0.88 17.51
N THR A 52 11.69 0.28 16.71
CA THR A 52 11.87 0.66 15.29
C THR A 52 11.13 -0.32 14.40
N VAL A 53 10.41 0.18 13.40
CA VAL A 53 9.78 -0.67 12.39
C VAL A 53 10.85 -1.44 11.61
N GLU A 54 10.72 -2.76 11.57
CA GLU A 54 11.69 -3.63 10.89
C GLU A 54 11.19 -4.04 9.51
N GLN A 55 9.91 -4.45 9.38
CA GLN A 55 9.30 -4.87 8.12
C GLN A 55 7.84 -4.41 8.03
N VAL A 56 7.33 -4.30 6.81
CA VAL A 56 5.93 -3.93 6.49
C VAL A 56 5.30 -5.04 5.64
N TYR A 57 4.04 -5.36 5.91
CA TYR A 57 3.30 -6.44 5.25
C TYR A 57 1.89 -5.99 4.85
N LEU A 58 1.29 -6.72 3.91
CA LEU A 58 -0.14 -6.66 3.60
C LEU A 58 -0.80 -8.00 3.94
N ASP A 59 -1.99 -7.94 4.54
CA ASP A 59 -2.89 -9.07 4.69
C ASP A 59 -4.36 -8.66 4.40
N GLU A 60 -5.22 -9.65 4.18
CA GLU A 60 -6.61 -9.43 3.77
C GLU A 60 -7.53 -8.97 4.90
N LEU A 61 -7.15 -9.19 6.17
CA LEU A 61 -8.00 -8.92 7.34
C LEU A 61 -7.77 -7.53 7.93
N HIS A 62 -6.51 -7.09 7.99
CA HIS A 62 -6.10 -5.84 8.63
C HIS A 62 -5.46 -4.86 7.64
N GLY A 63 -5.15 -5.28 6.41
CA GLY A 63 -4.42 -4.46 5.46
C GLY A 63 -2.95 -4.36 5.85
N LEU A 64 -2.48 -3.16 6.17
CA LEU A 64 -1.06 -2.90 6.46
C LEU A 64 -0.68 -3.39 7.87
N ARG A 65 0.41 -4.17 7.96
CA ARG A 65 1.02 -4.57 9.23
C ARG A 65 2.49 -4.18 9.30
N ILE A 66 3.01 -4.07 10.51
CA ILE A 66 4.43 -3.84 10.80
C ILE A 66 4.99 -4.85 11.80
N THR A 67 6.27 -5.17 11.69
CA THR A 67 7.04 -5.73 12.83
C THR A 67 7.83 -4.61 13.48
N ILE A 68 8.06 -4.74 14.79
CA ILE A 68 8.86 -3.79 15.55
C ILE A 68 10.04 -4.55 16.13
N SER A 69 11.25 -4.04 15.91
CA SER A 69 12.48 -4.64 16.42
C SER A 69 12.39 -4.86 17.93
N GLY A 70 12.72 -6.08 18.36
CA GLY A 70 12.67 -6.48 19.77
C GLY A 70 11.28 -6.87 20.28
N HIS A 71 10.25 -6.89 19.43
CA HIS A 71 8.89 -7.30 19.80
C HIS A 71 8.34 -8.36 18.85
N ASP A 72 7.78 -9.42 19.42
CA ASP A 72 7.18 -10.49 18.63
C ASP A 72 5.88 -10.06 17.95
N GLY A 73 5.65 -10.60 16.75
CA GLY A 73 4.40 -10.49 16.04
C GLY A 73 4.35 -9.38 14.98
N ARG A 74 3.28 -9.42 14.19
CA ARG A 74 2.96 -8.39 13.18
C ARG A 74 1.77 -7.60 13.69
N TRP A 75 1.93 -6.29 13.82
CA TRP A 75 0.95 -5.41 14.44
C TRP A 75 0.18 -4.65 13.35
N PRO A 76 -1.17 -4.60 13.42
CA PRO A 76 -1.96 -3.87 12.44
C PRO A 76 -1.76 -2.36 12.59
N VAL A 77 -1.75 -1.64 11.46
CA VAL A 77 -1.72 -0.17 11.45
C VAL A 77 -3.14 0.35 11.24
N SER A 78 -3.77 0.83 12.32
CA SER A 78 -5.12 1.41 12.27
C SER A 78 -5.14 2.94 12.12
N THR A 79 -4.11 3.63 12.61
CA THR A 79 -3.98 5.09 12.51
C THR A 79 -2.51 5.49 12.66
N ILE A 80 -2.01 6.34 11.77
CA ILE A 80 -0.68 6.94 11.89
C ILE A 80 -0.85 8.34 12.48
N LYS A 81 -0.17 8.63 13.59
CA LYS A 81 -0.15 9.96 14.21
C LYS A 81 1.25 10.52 14.12
N PHE A 82 1.37 11.70 13.52
CA PHE A 82 2.63 12.45 13.48
C PHE A 82 2.67 13.38 14.69
N THR A 83 3.77 13.34 15.44
CA THR A 83 4.04 14.33 16.48
C THR A 83 4.41 15.64 15.79
N GLN A 84 3.70 16.73 16.07
CA GLN A 84 4.14 18.06 15.67
C GLN A 84 5.42 18.40 16.43
N SER A 85 6.41 18.89 15.67
CA SER A 85 7.65 19.51 16.18
C SER A 85 7.38 20.88 16.77
#